data_AF-A0A5D0I6A4-F1
#
_entry.id   AF-A0A5D0I6A4-F1
#
_cell.length_a   1.000
_cell.length_b   1.000
_cell.length_c   1.000
_cell.angle_alpha   90.00
_cell.angle_beta   90.00
_cell.angle_gamma   90.00
#
_symmetry.space_group_name_H-M   'P 1'
#
loop_
_entity.id
_entity.type
_entity.pdbx_description
1 polymer ?
#
loop_
_entity_poly.entity_id
_entity_poly.type
_entity_poly.pdbx_seq_one_letter_code
_entity_poly.pdbx_strand_id
1 'polypeptide(L)' 'NGFDGTIEKVNEEKRKLEVMVKIFGRKTPLELSYMQVEKV' A
#
# COMPACT_ATOMS: atom_id res chain seq x y z
N ASN A 1 14.32 4.08 -5.32
CA ASN A 1 13.39 5.21 -5.13
C ASN A 1 11.97 4.68 -5.03
N GLY A 2 11.63 4.11 -3.88
CA GLY A 2 10.27 3.68 -3.56
C GLY A 2 9.81 4.39 -2.29
N PHE A 3 8.51 4.40 -2.04
CA PHE A 3 7.97 4.85 -0.76
C PHE A 3 7.67 3.63 0.10
N ASP A 4 8.12 3.65 1.35
CA ASP A 4 7.74 2.63 2.32
C ASP A 4 6.34 2.92 2.86
N GLY A 5 5.49 1.90 2.85
CA GLY A 5 4.11 1.98 3.32
C GLY A 5 3.73 0.75 4.11
N THR A 6 2.76 0.91 5.00
CA THR A 6 2.22 -0.19 5.81
C THR A 6 0.90 -0.64 5.23
N ILE A 7 0.70 -1.95 5.09
CA ILE A 7 -0.59 -2.51 4.67
C ILE A 7 -1.56 -2.39 5.85
N GLU A 8 -2.63 -1.62 5.67
CA GLU A 8 -3.71 -1.48 6.66
C GLU A 8 -4.79 -2.54 6.46
N LYS A 9 -5.11 -2.85 5.20
CA LYS A 9 -6.16 -3.83 4.88
C LYS A 9 -5.84 -4.64 3.65
N VAL A 10 -6.17 -5.92 3.71
CA VAL A 10 -5.97 -6.89 2.64
C VAL A 10 -7.32 -7.34 2.13
N ASN A 11 -7.59 -7.15 0.85
CA ASN A 11 -8.77 -7.68 0.18
C ASN A 11 -8.36 -8.77 -0.81
N GLU A 12 -8.35 -10.02 -0.32
CA GLU A 12 -7.95 -11.18 -1.10
C GLU A 12 -8.92 -11.51 -2.25
N GLU A 13 -10.22 -11.29 -2.03
CA GLU A 13 -11.26 -11.54 -3.04
C GLU A 13 -11.09 -10.67 -4.28
N LYS A 14 -10.76 -9.38 -4.07
CA LYS A 14 -10.55 -8.43 -5.16
C LYS A 14 -9.09 -8.29 -5.56
N ARG A 15 -8.17 -9.01 -4.89
CA ARG A 15 -6.72 -8.85 -5.01
C ARG A 15 -6.29 -7.39 -4.93
N LYS A 16 -6.75 -6.70 -3.88
CA LYS A 16 -6.40 -5.31 -3.57
C LYS A 16 -5.87 -5.16 -2.16
N LEU A 17 -5.04 -4.17 -1.95
CA LEU A 17 -4.38 -3.84 -0.69
C LEU A 17 -4.61 -2.35 -0.43
N GLU A 18 -5.14 -2.04 0.75
CA GLU A 18 -5.10 -0.67 1.26
C GLU A 18 -3.78 -0.49 2.01
N VAL A 19 -2.96 0.43 1.51
CA VAL A 19 -1.63 0.73 2.00
C VAL A 19 -1.60 2.17 2.47
N MET A 20 -1.12 2.40 3.69
CA MET A 20 -0.88 3.74 4.20
C MET A 20 0.59 4.10 4.00
N VAL A 21 0.83 5.06 3.10
CA VAL A 21 2.17 5.56 2.80
C VAL A 21 2.38 6.89 3.51
N LYS A 22 3.59 7.12 4.04
CA LYS A 22 3.96 8.39 4.66
C LYS A 22 4.77 9.24 3.69
N ILE A 23 4.11 10.16 3.00
CA ILE A 23 4.75 11.04 2.01
C ILE A 23 4.91 12.43 2.63
N PHE A 24 6.15 12.92 2.75
CA PHE A 24 6.49 14.23 3.35
C PHE A 24 5.87 14.46 4.74
N GLY A 25 5.81 13.41 5.58
CA GLY A 25 5.22 13.49 6.92
C GLY A 25 3.68 13.41 6.94
N ARG A 26 3.02 13.40 5.78
CA ARG A 26 1.57 13.22 5.66
C ARG A 26 1.25 11.76 5.40
N LYS A 27 0.26 11.22 6.13
CA LYS A 27 -0.25 9.88 5.88
C LYS A 27 -1.24 9.95 4.72
N THR A 28 -0.97 9.22 3.66
CA THR A 28 -1.83 9.14 2.48
C THR A 28 -2.27 7.68 2.30
N PRO A 29 -3.58 7.37 2.38
CA PRO A 29 -4.08 6.06 2.04
C PRO A 29 -4.03 5.86 0.52
N LEU A 30 -3.52 4.72 0.08
CA LEU A 30 -3.43 4.30 -1.31
C LEU A 30 -3.99 2.90 -1.44
N GLU A 31 -4.81 2.66 -2.47
CA GLU A 31 -5.27 1.33 -2.83
C GLU A 31 -4.38 0.80 -3.96
N LEU A 32 -3.63 -0.26 -3.69
CA LEU A 32 -2.73 -0.89 -4.65
C LEU A 32 -3.17 -2.32 -4.94
N SER A 33 -2.92 -2.78 -6.16
CA SER A 33 -3.08 -4.20 -6.49
C SER A 33 -1.87 -5.01 -6.05
N TYR A 34 -2.04 -6.32 -5.84
CA TYR A 34 -0.94 -7.22 -5.48
C TYR A 34 0.22 -7.21 -6.49
N MET A 35 -0.06 -6.88 -7.75
CA MET A 35 0.96 -6.80 -8.81
C MET A 35 1.81 -5.53 -8.71
N GLN A 36 1.37 -4.51 -7.97
CA GLN A 36 2.06 -3.22 -7.83
C GLN A 36 2.89 -3.12 -6.56
N VAL A 37 2.88 -4.16 -5.72
CA VAL A 37 3.65 -4.22 -4.50
C VAL A 37 4.68 -5.33 -4.60
N GLU A 38 5.92 -5.03 -4.20
CA GLU A 38 6.94 -6.05 -3.98
C GLU A 38 7.11 -6.24 -2.48
N LYS A 39 7.18 -7.51 -2.06
CA LYS A 39 7.45 -7.85 -0.67
C LYS A 39 8.96 -7.75 -0.45
N VAL A 40 9.37 -6.82 0.43
CA VAL A 40 10.77 -6.61 0.84
C VAL A 40 11.13 -7.54 1.99
#